data_AF-A0A840NT47-F1
#
_entry.id   AF-A0A840NT47-F1
#
_cell.length_a   1.000
_cell.length_b   1.000
_cell.length_c   1.000
_cell.angle_alpha   90.00
_cell.angle_beta   90.00
_cell.angle_gamma   90.00
#
_symmetry.space_group_name_H-M   'P 1'
#
loop_
_entity.id
_entity.type
_entity.pdbx_description
1 polymer ?
#
loop_
_entity_poly.entity_id
_entity_poly.type
_entity_poly.pdbx_seq_one_letter_code
_entity_poly.pdbx_strand_id
1 'polypeptide(L)' 'MTMRPRINTTAWLHGCKLGCSVEINEQVVLHDVTVGDFSHFERNSETTYSDIGCFCSIASHV' A
#
# COMPACT_ATOMS: atom_id res chain seq x y z
N MET A 1 -3.12 17.32 -13.04
CA MET A 1 -1.89 16.72 -12.46
C MET A 1 -2.34 15.49 -11.68
N THR A 2 -2.37 14.31 -12.31
CA THR A 2 -2.99 13.10 -11.71
C THR A 2 -1.98 12.39 -10.85
N MET A 3 -2.25 12.32 -9.56
CA MET A 3 -1.37 11.76 -8.55
C MET A 3 -1.65 10.26 -8.43
N ARG A 4 -0.97 9.45 -9.25
CA ARG A 4 -1.21 8.01 -9.36
C ARG A 4 -0.46 7.23 -8.28
N PRO A 5 -1.02 6.09 -7.80
CA PRO A 5 -0.29 5.21 -6.92
C PRO A 5 0.97 4.66 -7.61
N ARG A 6 2.05 4.51 -6.85
CA ARG A 6 3.32 3.93 -7.28
C ARG A 6 3.43 2.56 -6.65
N ILE A 7 3.45 1.54 -7.50
CA ILE A 7 3.55 0.14 -7.08
C ILE A 7 4.87 -0.43 -7.58
N ASN A 8 5.69 -0.97 -6.67
CA ASN A 8 6.89 -1.69 -7.04
C ASN A 8 6.52 -3.01 -7.76
N THR A 9 7.28 -3.40 -8.78
CA THR A 9 7.07 -4.64 -9.55
C THR A 9 7.16 -5.93 -8.74
N THR A 10 7.79 -5.89 -7.56
CA THR A 10 7.89 -7.04 -6.66
C THR A 10 6.73 -7.13 -5.66
N ALA A 11 5.87 -6.11 -5.60
CA ALA A 11 4.72 -6.11 -4.72
C ALA A 11 3.60 -7.00 -5.26
N TRP A 12 2.89 -7.67 -4.37
CA TRP A 12 1.74 -8.52 -4.68
C TRP A 12 0.48 -7.87 -4.13
N LEU A 13 -0.44 -7.52 -5.03
CA LEU A 13 -1.74 -6.95 -4.68
C LEU A 13 -2.85 -7.83 -5.22
N HIS A 14 -3.75 -8.25 -4.34
CA HIS A 14 -4.95 -9.01 -4.72
C HIS A 14 -6.18 -8.33 -4.15
N GLY A 15 -7.16 -7.98 -4.98
CA GLY A 15 -8.41 -7.34 -4.52
C GLY A 15 -8.26 -5.96 -3.87
N CYS A 16 -7.15 -5.26 -4.09
CA CYS A 16 -6.85 -4.01 -3.37
C CYS A 16 -7.39 -2.75 -4.05
N LYS A 17 -7.71 -1.72 -3.26
CA LYS A 17 -8.10 -0.38 -3.71
C LYS A 17 -7.12 0.65 -3.16
N LEU A 18 -6.46 1.39 -4.04
CA LEU A 18 -5.46 2.40 -3.66
C LEU A 18 -5.95 3.80 -4.01
N GLY A 19 -5.81 4.72 -3.05
CA GLY A 19 -5.97 6.15 -3.25
C GLY A 19 -4.87 6.79 -4.09
N CYS A 20 -4.95 8.11 -4.20
CA CYS A 20 -3.94 8.94 -4.84
C CYS A 20 -2.66 9.03 -3.99
N SER A 21 -1.49 9.13 -4.63
CA SER A 21 -0.18 9.17 -3.94
C SER A 21 0.14 7.99 -3.03
N VAL A 22 -0.47 6.83 -3.25
CA VAL A 22 -0.09 5.65 -2.47
C VAL A 22 1.25 5.09 -2.98
N GLU A 23 2.19 4.84 -2.09
CA GLU A 23 3.48 4.20 -2.42
C GLU A 23 3.60 2.80 -1.82
N ILE A 24 3.74 1.79 -2.69
CA ILE A 24 3.93 0.39 -2.32
C ILE A 24 5.37 0.00 -2.63
N ASN A 25 6.18 -0.23 -1.59
CA ASN A 25 7.59 -0.62 -1.73
C ASN A 25 7.75 -2.12 -2.06
N GLU A 26 9.00 -2.58 -2.05
CA GLU A 26 9.41 -3.93 -2.44
C GLU A 26 8.86 -5.01 -1.52
N GLN A 27 8.49 -6.16 -2.11
CA GLN A 27 8.02 -7.34 -1.38
C GLN A 27 6.81 -7.07 -0.46
N VAL A 28 6.04 -6.02 -0.73
CA VAL A 28 4.80 -5.75 0.00
C VAL A 28 3.72 -6.70 -0.50
N VAL A 29 2.99 -7.30 0.43
CA VAL A 29 1.87 -8.20 0.14
C VAL A 29 0.58 -7.59 0.68
N LEU A 30 -0.35 -7.26 -0.22
CA LEU A 30 -1.67 -6.75 0.11
C LEU A 30 -2.75 -7.70 -0.38
N HIS A 31 -3.66 -8.08 0.52
CA HIS A 31 -4.77 -8.97 0.20
C HIS A 31 -6.10 -8.41 0.70
N ASP A 32 -6.95 -7.96 -0.23
CA ASP A 32 -8.25 -7.34 0.05
C ASP A 32 -8.13 -6.14 1.00
N VAL A 33 -7.31 -5.15 0.61
CA VAL A 33 -7.00 -3.97 1.42
C VAL A 33 -7.45 -2.69 0.71
N THR A 34 -8.06 -1.78 1.47
CA THR A 34 -8.34 -0.41 1.03
C THR A 34 -7.30 0.52 1.63
N VAL A 35 -6.68 1.39 0.81
CA VAL A 35 -5.68 2.35 1.27
C VAL A 35 -6.10 3.76 0.87
N GLY A 36 -6.21 4.66 1.84
CA GLY A 36 -6.47 6.07 1.63
C GLY A 36 -5.31 6.82 0.99
N ASP A 37 -5.56 8.08 0.63
CA ASP A 37 -4.58 8.92 -0.08
C ASP A 37 -3.33 9.21 0.77
N PHE A 38 -2.20 9.46 0.10
CA PHE A 38 -0.92 9.86 0.72
C PHE A 38 -0.38 8.85 1.76
N SER A 39 -0.67 7.57 1.59
CA SER A 39 -0.19 6.50 2.45
C SER A 39 0.96 5.72 1.80
N HIS A 40 1.86 5.13 2.59
CA HIS A 40 2.95 4.31 2.06
C HIS A 40 3.21 3.07 2.90
N PHE A 41 3.74 2.03 2.24
CA PHE A 41 4.10 0.75 2.84
C PHE A 41 5.58 0.53 2.70
N GLU A 42 6.26 0.27 3.80
CA GLU A 42 7.68 -0.10 3.82
C GLU A 42 7.91 -1.52 3.25
N ARG A 43 9.16 -1.80 2.88
CA ARG A 43 9.57 -3.08 2.31
C ARG A 43 9.24 -4.25 3.24
N ASN A 44 8.78 -5.38 2.70
CA ASN A 44 8.37 -6.57 3.47
C ASN A 44 7.18 -6.35 4.41
N SER A 45 6.31 -5.37 4.12
CA SER A 45 5.05 -5.21 4.86
C SER A 45 3.98 -6.14 4.31
N GLU A 46 3.22 -6.77 5.20
CA GLU A 46 2.06 -7.60 4.86
C GLU A 46 0.80 -7.01 5.47
N THR A 47 -0.28 -6.94 4.71
CA THR A 47 -1.58 -6.46 5.20
C THR A 47 -2.70 -7.19 4.48
N THR A 48 -3.68 -7.65 5.24
CA THR A 48 -4.76 -8.51 4.75
C THR A 48 -6.08 -8.08 5.41
N TYR A 49 -7.17 -8.01 4.64
CA TYR A 49 -8.54 -7.69 5.11
C TYR A 49 -8.60 -6.46 6.02
N SER A 50 -8.08 -5.34 5.55
CA SER A 50 -7.94 -4.12 6.36
C SER A 50 -8.28 -2.86 5.58
N ASP A 51 -8.83 -1.87 6.28
CA ASP A 51 -9.07 -0.53 5.75
C ASP A 51 -8.09 0.47 6.40
N ILE A 52 -7.20 1.02 5.58
CA ILE A 52 -6.19 2.00 5.97
C ILE A 52 -6.67 3.38 5.54
N GLY A 53 -6.66 4.33 6.48
CA GLY A 53 -7.01 5.73 6.25
C GLY A 53 -6.01 6.48 5.36
N CYS A 54 -6.21 7.79 5.26
CA CYS A 54 -5.28 8.68 4.57
C CYS A 54 -4.09 9.05 5.48
N PHE A 55 -2.94 9.35 4.88
CA PHE A 55 -1.72 9.80 5.56
C PHE A 55 -1.13 8.77 6.54
N CYS A 56 -1.29 7.48 6.26
CA CYS A 56 -0.76 6.41 7.08
C CYS A 56 0.59 5.91 6.55
N SER A 57 1.52 5.67 7.49
CA SER A 57 2.80 5.00 7.21
C SER A 57 2.76 3.60 7.78
N ILE A 58 2.87 2.59 6.93
CA ILE A 58 2.91 1.18 7.36
C ILE A 58 4.37 0.76 7.38
N ALA A 59 4.93 0.69 8.60
CA ALA A 59 6.30 0.22 8.81
C ALA A 59 6.37 -1.31 8.79
N SER A 60 7.47 -1.84 8.27
CA SER A 60 7.74 -3.26 8.34
C SER A 60 8.21 -3.68 9.73
N HIS A 61 7.94 -4.94 10.07
CA HIS A 61 8.38 -5.52 11.33
C HIS A 61 9.88 -5.79 11.29
N VAL A 62 10.56 -5.60 12.44
CA VAL A 62 11.98 -5.93 12.66
C VAL A 62 12.18 -7.39 13.06
#